data_AF-A0A545BAD8-F1
#
_entry.id   AF-A0A545BAD8-F1
#
_cell.length_a   1.000
_cell.length_b   1.000
_cell.length_c   1.000
_cell.angle_alpha   90.00
_cell.angle_beta   90.00
_cell.angle_gamma   90.00
#
_symmetry.space_group_name_H-M   'P 1'
#
loop_
_entity.id
_entity.type
_entity.pdbx_description
1 polymer ?
#
loop_
_entity_poly.entity_id
_entity_poly.type
_entity_poly.pdbx_seq_one_letter_code
_entity_poly.pdbx_strand_id
1 'polypeptide(L)'
;GDNQPGSLLRRAAIRAMQRLSAAELADRRAAVIAAVEAVAPLEFVNGGGTGSIEQTSAEHVITEIGAGSGLYGPGLFDFYRRFRPRPAAFFVMSVVRRPSPRIATVLGGGWIASGATGLDRQPTLAWPHGLRTNPREGAGEVQTPVLGAAAHGMRLGDHVWFRHAKAGELCERVNTLHLVSGTEVVDEVTTYRGEGHAFL
;
A
#
# COMPACT_ATOMS: atom_id res chain seq x y z
N GLY A 1 7.37 5.95 -2.46
CA GLY A 1 7.38 6.42 -3.86
C GLY A 1 8.47 7.43 -4.09
N ASP A 2 8.71 7.78 -5.35
CA ASP A 2 9.71 8.75 -5.83
C ASP A 2 9.28 10.23 -5.65
N ASN A 3 8.11 10.44 -5.03
CA ASN A 3 7.54 11.74 -4.70
C ASN A 3 7.09 11.85 -3.24
N GLN A 4 7.72 11.08 -2.33
CA GLN A 4 7.45 11.20 -0.89
C GLN A 4 7.66 12.66 -0.41
N PRO A 5 6.76 13.23 0.42
CA PRO A 5 6.94 14.53 1.04
C PRO A 5 8.26 14.62 1.82
N GLY A 6 8.85 15.82 1.89
CA GLY A 6 10.17 16.04 2.47
C GLY A 6 11.19 16.62 1.49
N SER A 7 12.45 16.18 1.60
CA SER A 7 13.59 16.76 0.88
C SER A 7 13.47 16.64 -0.64
N LEU A 8 13.57 17.80 -1.34
CA LEU A 8 13.62 17.88 -2.80
C LEU A 8 14.85 17.15 -3.37
N LEU A 9 16.00 17.30 -2.72
CA LEU A 9 17.25 16.64 -3.11
C LEU A 9 17.12 15.12 -3.00
N ARG A 10 16.52 14.61 -1.92
CA ARG A 10 16.27 13.19 -1.74
C ARG A 10 15.36 12.63 -2.85
N ARG A 11 14.28 13.34 -3.18
CA ARG A 11 13.40 12.95 -4.30
C ARG A 11 14.16 12.92 -5.63
N ALA A 12 14.96 13.94 -5.93
CA ALA A 12 15.76 13.98 -7.14
C ALA A 12 16.77 12.82 -7.22
N ALA A 13 17.46 12.53 -6.11
CA ALA A 13 18.40 11.41 -6.01
C ALA A 13 17.71 10.06 -6.25
N ILE A 14 16.56 9.81 -5.61
CA ILE A 14 15.79 8.57 -5.82
C ILE A 14 15.40 8.41 -7.29
N ARG A 15 15.00 9.48 -7.96
CA ARG A 15 14.60 9.44 -9.38
C ARG A 15 15.78 9.16 -10.30
N ALA A 16 16.93 9.78 -10.03
CA ALA A 16 18.15 9.55 -10.79
C ALA A 16 18.59 8.09 -10.63
N MET A 17 18.64 7.60 -9.39
CA MET A 17 18.94 6.20 -9.06
C MET A 17 17.99 5.26 -9.79
N GLN A 18 16.66 5.43 -9.68
CA GLN A 18 15.69 4.59 -10.37
C GLN A 18 15.87 4.56 -11.90
N ARG A 19 16.24 5.70 -12.51
CA ARG A 19 16.47 5.78 -13.97
C ARG A 19 17.72 5.01 -14.37
N LEU A 20 18.82 5.22 -13.66
CA LEU A 20 20.10 4.55 -13.93
C LEU A 20 19.97 3.04 -13.68
N SER A 21 19.39 2.65 -12.55
CA SER A 21 19.15 1.24 -12.22
C SER A 21 18.24 0.57 -13.23
N ALA A 22 17.21 1.24 -13.75
CA ALA A 22 16.34 0.63 -14.75
C ALA A 22 17.08 0.29 -16.06
N ALA A 23 17.94 1.19 -16.55
CA ALA A 23 18.73 0.94 -17.75
C ALA A 23 19.73 -0.21 -17.53
N GLU A 24 20.48 -0.14 -16.42
CA GLU A 24 21.46 -1.18 -16.08
C GLU A 24 20.81 -2.55 -15.85
N LEU A 25 19.66 -2.59 -15.16
CA LEU A 25 18.97 -3.84 -14.87
C LEU A 25 18.43 -4.51 -16.14
N ALA A 26 18.00 -3.74 -17.15
CA ALA A 26 17.54 -4.30 -18.41
C ALA A 26 18.67 -5.08 -19.12
N ASP A 27 19.84 -4.48 -19.26
CA ASP A 27 21.00 -5.12 -19.90
C ASP A 27 21.48 -6.35 -19.12
N ARG A 28 21.59 -6.23 -17.79
CA ARG A 28 21.99 -7.35 -16.92
C ARG A 28 20.99 -8.50 -16.98
N ARG A 29 19.70 -8.19 -16.99
CA ARG A 29 18.66 -9.22 -17.03
C ARG A 29 18.68 -9.96 -18.36
N ALA A 30 18.85 -9.25 -19.47
CA ALA A 30 19.00 -9.88 -20.79
C ALA A 30 20.22 -10.81 -20.84
N ALA A 31 21.36 -10.40 -20.29
CA ALA A 31 22.55 -11.25 -20.21
C ALA A 31 22.33 -12.50 -19.34
N VAL A 32 21.66 -12.36 -18.20
CA VAL A 32 21.31 -13.51 -17.33
C VAL A 32 20.38 -14.47 -18.05
N ILE A 33 19.36 -13.98 -18.74
CA ILE A 33 18.40 -14.82 -19.47
C ILE A 33 19.09 -15.57 -20.61
N ALA A 34 19.90 -14.88 -21.42
CA ALA A 34 20.67 -15.52 -22.48
C ALA A 34 21.61 -16.63 -21.96
N ALA A 35 22.22 -16.42 -20.78
CA ALA A 35 23.07 -17.43 -20.15
C ALA A 35 22.27 -18.66 -19.66
N VAL A 36 21.05 -18.46 -19.17
CA VAL A 36 20.16 -19.55 -18.76
C VAL A 36 19.63 -20.31 -20.00
N GLU A 37 19.24 -19.60 -21.05
CA GLU A 37 18.76 -20.18 -22.32
C GLU A 37 19.82 -21.03 -23.03
N ALA A 38 21.11 -20.71 -22.85
CA ALA A 38 22.21 -21.54 -23.33
C ALA A 38 22.27 -22.93 -22.67
N VAL A 39 21.66 -23.11 -21.49
CA VAL A 39 21.60 -24.38 -20.76
C VAL A 39 20.27 -25.11 -21.03
N ALA A 40 19.16 -24.39 -21.04
CA ALA A 40 17.83 -24.96 -21.29
C ALA A 40 16.86 -23.89 -21.82
N PRO A 41 15.91 -24.26 -22.71
CA PRO A 41 14.88 -23.33 -23.16
C PRO A 41 13.98 -22.89 -22.00
N LEU A 42 13.61 -21.61 -22.00
CA LEU A 42 12.68 -21.02 -21.02
C LEU A 42 11.26 -20.96 -21.59
N GLU A 43 10.28 -21.44 -20.82
CA GLU A 43 8.86 -21.32 -21.18
C GLU A 43 8.36 -19.89 -21.01
N PHE A 44 8.77 -19.24 -19.93
CA PHE A 44 8.48 -17.84 -19.66
C PHE A 44 9.57 -17.19 -18.80
N VAL A 45 9.62 -15.87 -18.87
CA VAL A 45 10.42 -15.01 -18.01
C VAL A 45 9.48 -14.04 -17.33
N ASN A 46 9.20 -14.30 -16.05
CA ASN A 46 8.43 -13.40 -15.22
C ASN A 46 9.31 -12.27 -14.65
N GLY A 47 8.80 -11.04 -14.68
CA GLY A 47 9.50 -9.91 -14.11
C GLY A 47 8.60 -8.77 -13.64
N GLY A 48 9.22 -7.85 -12.91
CA GLY A 48 8.62 -6.59 -12.53
C GLY A 48 7.46 -6.72 -11.53
N GLY A 49 6.71 -5.64 -11.40
CA GLY A 49 5.43 -5.64 -10.71
C GLY A 49 4.72 -4.32 -10.89
N THR A 50 3.66 -4.06 -10.12
CA THR A 50 2.78 -2.88 -10.33
C THR A 50 3.56 -1.57 -10.52
N GLY A 51 4.64 -1.37 -9.75
CA GLY A 51 5.42 -0.14 -9.80
C GLY A 51 6.41 0.00 -10.95
N SER A 52 6.60 -1.04 -11.75
CA SER A 52 7.57 -1.10 -12.85
C SER A 52 7.00 -1.68 -14.14
N ILE A 53 5.67 -1.86 -14.24
CA ILE A 53 5.02 -2.52 -15.39
C ILE A 53 5.54 -1.93 -16.70
N GLU A 54 5.51 -0.60 -16.86
CA GLU A 54 5.87 0.06 -18.12
C GLU A 54 7.35 -0.11 -18.48
N GLN A 55 8.23 -0.20 -17.49
CA GLN A 55 9.67 -0.35 -17.74
C GLN A 55 10.03 -1.80 -18.04
N THR A 56 9.51 -2.72 -17.24
CA THR A 56 9.84 -4.15 -17.36
C THR A 56 9.18 -4.77 -18.58
N SER A 57 7.97 -4.34 -18.96
CA SER A 57 7.31 -4.83 -20.19
C SER A 57 7.97 -4.35 -21.48
N ALA A 58 8.84 -3.33 -21.42
CA ALA A 58 9.63 -2.87 -22.57
C ALA A 58 10.90 -3.72 -22.79
N GLU A 59 11.27 -4.57 -21.83
CA GLU A 59 12.42 -5.47 -21.95
C GLU A 59 12.01 -6.68 -22.81
N HIS A 60 12.64 -6.86 -23.97
CA HIS A 60 12.29 -7.92 -24.94
C HIS A 60 12.40 -9.36 -24.40
N VAL A 61 13.19 -9.54 -23.35
CA VAL A 61 13.41 -10.83 -22.68
C VAL A 61 12.34 -11.17 -21.65
N ILE A 62 11.45 -10.22 -21.31
CA ILE A 62 10.36 -10.46 -20.36
C ILE A 62 9.12 -10.91 -21.13
N THR A 63 8.57 -12.06 -20.74
CA THR A 63 7.35 -12.60 -21.36
C THR A 63 6.13 -12.44 -20.46
N GLU A 64 6.32 -12.17 -19.17
CA GLU A 64 5.24 -12.04 -18.18
C GLU A 64 5.54 -10.97 -17.13
N ILE A 65 4.50 -10.28 -16.65
CA ILE A 65 4.61 -9.26 -15.59
C ILE A 65 3.86 -9.69 -14.32
N GLY A 66 4.57 -9.71 -13.19
CA GLY A 66 4.00 -10.00 -11.86
C GLY A 66 3.36 -8.79 -11.16
N ALA A 67 2.23 -8.29 -11.65
CA ALA A 67 1.51 -7.17 -11.02
C ALA A 67 0.33 -7.62 -10.15
N GLY A 68 0.09 -6.93 -9.02
CA GLY A 68 -1.03 -7.28 -8.13
C GLY A 68 -1.43 -6.17 -7.16
N SER A 69 -0.47 -5.54 -6.51
CA SER A 69 -0.74 -4.44 -5.54
C SER A 69 -1.50 -3.24 -6.13
N GLY A 70 -1.50 -3.08 -7.46
CA GLY A 70 -2.28 -2.06 -8.17
C GLY A 70 -3.79 -2.24 -8.05
N LEU A 71 -4.26 -3.48 -7.86
CA LEU A 71 -5.68 -3.79 -7.67
C LEU A 71 -6.25 -3.11 -6.42
N TYR A 72 -5.44 -2.94 -5.37
CA TYR A 72 -5.89 -2.36 -4.09
C TYR A 72 -5.59 -0.86 -3.97
N GLY A 73 -4.53 -0.36 -4.62
CA GLY A 73 -4.11 1.04 -4.49
C GLY A 73 -3.72 1.44 -3.05
N PRO A 74 -2.76 0.75 -2.41
CA PRO A 74 -2.35 1.00 -1.03
C PRO A 74 -1.71 2.38 -0.83
N GLY A 75 -1.61 2.83 0.42
CA GLY A 75 -1.15 4.19 0.76
C GLY A 75 0.24 4.55 0.22
N LEU A 76 1.18 3.60 0.11
CA LEU A 76 2.52 3.87 -0.44
C LEU A 76 2.49 4.35 -1.91
N PHE A 77 1.44 4.04 -2.66
CA PHE A 77 1.29 4.45 -4.06
C PHE A 77 0.90 5.90 -4.25
N ASP A 78 0.40 6.59 -3.21
CA ASP A 78 0.09 8.02 -3.26
C ASP A 78 1.29 8.88 -3.66
N PHE A 79 2.48 8.36 -3.41
CA PHE A 79 3.74 9.06 -3.63
C PHE A 79 4.51 8.55 -4.85
N TYR A 80 3.84 7.80 -5.75
CA TYR A 80 4.37 7.43 -7.05
C TYR A 80 3.94 8.45 -8.10
N ARG A 81 4.84 8.74 -9.04
CA ARG A 81 4.53 9.67 -10.16
C ARG A 81 4.07 8.97 -11.43
N ARG A 82 4.56 7.76 -11.67
CA ARG A 82 4.39 7.06 -12.97
C ARG A 82 2.99 6.53 -13.18
N PHE A 83 2.31 6.13 -12.11
CA PHE A 83 0.93 5.66 -12.13
C PHE A 83 0.20 6.09 -10.85
N ARG A 84 -1.12 6.15 -10.92
CA ARG A 84 -2.01 6.51 -9.80
C ARG A 84 -3.23 5.60 -9.80
N PRO A 85 -3.23 4.48 -9.08
CA PRO A 85 -4.37 3.59 -9.04
C PRO A 85 -5.50 4.25 -8.23
N ARG A 86 -6.74 3.95 -8.60
CA ARG A 86 -7.89 4.31 -7.76
C ARG A 86 -7.84 3.41 -6.52
N PRO A 87 -7.79 3.98 -5.29
CA PRO A 87 -7.78 3.14 -4.11
C PRO A 87 -9.07 2.33 -3.98
N ALA A 88 -8.93 1.02 -3.74
CA ALA A 88 -10.04 0.07 -3.80
C ALA A 88 -10.12 -0.87 -2.58
N ALA A 89 -9.09 -0.89 -1.72
CA ALA A 89 -9.10 -1.67 -0.48
C ALA A 89 -8.94 -0.77 0.74
N PHE A 90 -9.85 -0.94 1.70
CA PHE A 90 -9.91 -0.15 2.92
C PHE A 90 -10.17 -1.04 4.13
N PHE A 91 -9.77 -0.56 5.30
CA PHE A 91 -10.26 -1.09 6.57
C PHE A 91 -10.84 0.03 7.40
N VAL A 92 -11.83 -0.30 8.22
CA VAL A 92 -12.67 0.69 8.89
C VAL A 92 -12.61 0.47 10.39
N MET A 93 -12.39 1.55 11.14
CA MET A 93 -12.41 1.54 12.61
C MET A 93 -13.44 2.54 13.10
N SER A 94 -14.24 2.14 14.07
CA SER A 94 -15.22 3.03 14.71
C SER A 94 -14.56 3.91 15.76
N VAL A 95 -15.07 5.13 15.93
CA VAL A 95 -14.74 6.00 17.05
C VAL A 95 -15.35 5.41 18.33
N VAL A 96 -14.50 5.14 19.31
CA VAL A 96 -14.89 4.51 20.58
C VAL A 96 -14.71 5.44 21.77
N ARG A 97 -13.98 6.54 21.60
CA ARG A 97 -13.77 7.53 22.68
C ARG A 97 -13.58 8.93 22.11
N ARG A 98 -14.00 9.94 22.88
CA ARG A 98 -13.73 11.35 22.62
C ARG A 98 -13.16 12.03 23.88
N PRO A 99 -11.83 12.04 24.05
CA PRO A 99 -11.22 12.63 25.24
C PRO A 99 -11.29 14.15 25.28
N SER A 100 -11.53 14.81 24.13
CA SER A 100 -11.79 16.26 24.07
C SER A 100 -12.58 16.61 22.80
N PRO A 101 -13.12 17.84 22.66
CA PRO A 101 -13.75 18.28 21.43
C PRO A 101 -12.85 18.23 20.19
N ARG A 102 -11.51 18.14 20.35
CA ARG A 102 -10.56 18.19 19.23
C ARG A 102 -10.00 16.82 18.80
N ILE A 103 -10.34 15.76 19.54
CA ILE A 103 -9.76 14.43 19.38
C ILE A 103 -10.87 13.41 19.33
N ALA A 104 -10.84 12.56 18.30
CA ALA A 104 -11.59 11.31 18.26
C ALA A 104 -10.59 10.15 18.37
N THR A 105 -10.94 9.10 19.10
CA THR A 105 -10.08 7.94 19.30
C THR A 105 -10.82 6.73 18.74
N VAL A 106 -10.21 6.06 17.76
CA VAL A 106 -10.80 4.89 17.10
C VAL A 106 -10.30 3.59 17.72
N LEU A 107 -11.10 2.53 17.57
CA LEU A 107 -10.90 1.23 18.24
C LEU A 107 -9.50 0.63 18.06
N GLY A 108 -8.83 0.94 16.96
CA GLY A 108 -7.49 0.44 16.65
C GLY A 108 -6.95 1.12 15.41
N GLY A 109 -6.42 0.34 14.48
CA GLY A 109 -5.85 0.84 13.22
C GLY A 109 -4.33 0.80 13.17
N GLY A 110 -3.66 0.27 14.21
CA GLY A 110 -2.22 -0.01 14.25
C GLY A 110 -1.75 -1.13 13.34
N TRP A 111 -2.31 -1.23 12.14
CA TRP A 111 -1.86 -2.14 11.10
C TRP A 111 -0.67 -1.48 10.39
N ILE A 112 0.46 -1.47 11.10
CA ILE A 112 1.74 -0.94 10.62
C ILE A 112 2.33 -1.93 9.62
N ALA A 113 2.73 -1.40 8.47
CA ALA A 113 3.33 -2.22 7.43
C ALA A 113 4.75 -2.66 7.78
N SER A 114 5.15 -3.82 7.26
CA SER A 114 6.49 -4.36 7.47
C SER A 114 7.59 -3.48 6.84
N GLY A 115 8.80 -3.59 7.41
CA GLY A 115 10.00 -2.86 6.98
C GLY A 115 10.58 -1.97 8.09
N ALA A 116 11.57 -1.14 7.73
CA ALA A 116 12.12 -0.16 8.66
C ALA A 116 11.02 0.74 9.22
N THR A 117 11.05 0.98 10.53
CA THR A 117 10.07 1.80 11.22
C THR A 117 10.07 3.23 10.66
N GLY A 118 8.88 3.80 10.45
CA GLY A 118 8.77 5.11 9.85
C GLY A 118 7.33 5.51 9.51
N LEU A 119 7.15 6.79 9.19
CA LEU A 119 5.85 7.35 8.81
C LEU A 119 5.28 6.70 7.55
N ASP A 120 6.14 6.20 6.66
CA ASP A 120 5.76 5.48 5.45
C ASP A 120 5.21 4.07 5.71
N ARG A 121 5.31 3.57 6.95
CA ARG A 121 4.71 2.30 7.39
C ARG A 121 3.34 2.48 8.03
N GLN A 122 2.98 3.71 8.40
CA GLN A 122 1.69 4.01 8.99
C GLN A 122 0.58 3.83 7.93
N PRO A 123 -0.60 3.31 8.31
CA PRO A 123 -1.75 3.33 7.43
C PRO A 123 -2.18 4.76 7.14
N THR A 124 -2.75 4.96 5.95
CA THR A 124 -3.24 6.27 5.51
C THR A 124 -4.69 6.47 5.95
N LEU A 125 -4.98 7.59 6.60
CA LEU A 125 -6.35 8.04 6.88
C LEU A 125 -7.00 8.49 5.57
N ALA A 126 -7.95 7.70 5.07
CA ALA A 126 -8.60 7.94 3.78
C ALA A 126 -9.85 8.81 3.92
N TRP A 127 -10.69 8.53 4.92
CA TRP A 127 -11.94 9.25 5.16
C TRP A 127 -12.33 9.20 6.65
N PRO A 128 -12.93 10.25 7.24
CA PRO A 128 -13.12 11.59 6.69
C PRO A 128 -11.82 12.31 6.30
N HIS A 129 -11.88 13.14 5.25
CA HIS A 129 -10.72 13.94 4.85
C HIS A 129 -10.34 14.98 5.91
N GLY A 130 -9.05 15.33 5.98
CA GLY A 130 -8.53 16.31 6.93
C GLY A 130 -8.21 15.74 8.32
N LEU A 131 -8.40 14.43 8.52
CA LEU A 131 -7.85 13.71 9.66
C LEU A 131 -6.34 13.53 9.53
N ARG A 132 -5.66 13.53 10.67
CA ARG A 132 -4.24 13.15 10.80
C ARG A 132 -4.03 12.38 12.10
N THR A 133 -3.05 11.49 12.11
CA THR A 133 -2.65 10.79 13.35
C THR A 133 -1.94 11.75 14.30
N ASN A 134 -2.02 11.48 15.61
CA ASN A 134 -1.14 12.13 16.58
C ASN A 134 0.33 11.79 16.25
N PRO A 135 1.26 12.76 16.12
CA PRO A 135 2.65 12.47 15.78
C PRO A 135 3.42 11.69 16.86
N ARG A 136 2.96 11.69 18.11
CA ARG A 136 3.61 10.96 19.22
C ARG A 136 3.17 9.51 19.30
N GLU A 137 1.90 9.24 18.99
CA GLU A 137 1.28 7.92 19.15
C GLU A 137 1.17 7.18 17.81
N GLY A 138 0.97 7.94 16.72
CA GLY A 138 0.72 7.36 15.41
C GLY A 138 -0.56 6.52 15.39
N ALA A 139 -0.59 5.51 14.52
CA ALA A 139 -1.59 4.46 14.57
C ALA A 139 -1.23 3.31 15.53
N GLY A 140 -0.02 3.31 16.10
CA GLY A 140 0.53 2.18 16.88
C GLY A 140 0.02 2.07 18.31
N GLU A 141 -0.82 3.01 18.76
CA GLU A 141 -1.47 2.96 20.07
C GLU A 141 -2.59 1.92 20.10
N VAL A 142 -2.92 1.39 21.29
CA VAL A 142 -4.02 0.40 21.47
C VAL A 142 -5.33 0.91 20.84
N GLN A 143 -5.58 2.21 20.99
CA GLN A 143 -6.62 2.93 20.28
C GLN A 143 -6.00 4.15 19.60
N THR A 144 -6.23 4.34 18.31
CA THR A 144 -5.56 5.41 17.56
C THR A 144 -6.28 6.75 17.75
N PRO A 145 -5.63 7.79 18.30
CA PRO A 145 -6.18 9.14 18.24
C PRO A 145 -6.05 9.72 16.82
N VAL A 146 -7.14 10.31 16.35
CA VAL A 146 -7.16 11.12 15.14
C VAL A 146 -7.47 12.57 15.51
N LEU A 147 -6.74 13.46 14.85
CA LEU A 147 -6.77 14.90 15.02
C LEU A 147 -7.21 15.57 13.71
N GLY A 148 -7.56 16.84 13.77
CA GLY A 148 -7.90 17.65 12.59
C GLY A 148 -9.34 18.16 12.64
N ALA A 149 -9.69 19.05 11.71
CA ALA A 149 -11.00 19.70 11.70
C ALA A 149 -12.14 18.67 11.63
N ALA A 150 -11.96 17.60 10.85
CA ALA A 150 -12.94 16.52 10.77
C ALA A 150 -13.16 15.79 12.11
N ALA A 151 -12.12 15.66 12.95
CA ALA A 151 -12.25 15.00 14.26
C ALA A 151 -13.17 15.76 15.22
N HIS A 152 -13.38 17.07 15.02
CA HIS A 152 -14.17 17.90 15.91
C HIS A 152 -15.66 17.52 15.90
N GLY A 153 -16.18 17.14 14.73
CA GLY A 153 -17.58 16.79 14.51
C GLY A 153 -17.92 15.32 14.75
N MET A 154 -16.90 14.47 14.91
CA MET A 154 -17.13 13.02 15.03
C MET A 154 -17.84 12.65 16.33
N ARG A 155 -18.60 11.57 16.28
CA ARG A 155 -19.38 10.98 17.37
C ARG A 155 -18.92 9.54 17.62
N LEU A 156 -19.28 8.99 18.77
CA LEU A 156 -19.09 7.57 19.03
C LEU A 156 -19.85 6.75 17.99
N GLY A 157 -19.21 5.71 17.45
CA GLY A 157 -19.75 4.89 16.37
C GLY A 157 -19.45 5.40 14.96
N ASP A 158 -19.04 6.66 14.78
CA ASP A 158 -18.63 7.16 13.46
C ASP A 158 -17.42 6.36 12.94
N HIS A 159 -17.33 6.22 11.62
CA HIS A 159 -16.30 5.42 10.97
C HIS A 159 -15.14 6.25 10.47
N VAL A 160 -13.92 5.74 10.69
CA VAL A 160 -12.70 6.19 10.02
C VAL A 160 -12.20 5.09 9.11
N TRP A 161 -12.02 5.45 7.85
CA TRP A 161 -11.55 4.58 6.80
C TRP A 161 -10.05 4.78 6.62
N PHE A 162 -9.34 3.67 6.57
CA PHE A 162 -7.91 3.60 6.41
C PHE A 162 -7.56 2.85 5.14
N ARG A 163 -6.39 3.15 4.59
CA ARG A 163 -5.71 2.28 3.63
C ARG A 163 -4.45 1.74 4.25
N HIS A 164 -4.22 0.44 4.09
CA HIS A 164 -2.96 -0.15 4.50
C HIS A 164 -1.81 0.42 3.65
N ALA A 165 -0.63 0.60 4.25
CA ALA A 165 0.51 1.18 3.53
C ALA A 165 0.97 0.28 2.38
N LYS A 166 0.85 -1.05 2.54
CA LYS A 166 1.14 -2.07 1.53
C LYS A 166 -0.10 -2.90 1.20
N ALA A 167 -0.27 -3.28 -0.06
CA ALA A 167 -1.49 -3.95 -0.52
C ALA A 167 -1.74 -5.31 0.16
N GLY A 168 -0.82 -6.26 -0.01
CA GLY A 168 -1.03 -7.65 0.42
C GLY A 168 -1.21 -7.82 1.92
N GLU A 169 -0.49 -7.02 2.71
CA GLU A 169 -0.47 -7.12 4.18
C GLU A 169 -1.83 -6.79 4.83
N LEU A 170 -2.77 -6.16 4.11
CA LEU A 170 -4.14 -6.02 4.59
C LEU A 170 -4.81 -7.38 4.83
N CYS A 171 -4.59 -8.34 3.91
CA CYS A 171 -5.22 -9.65 3.96
C CYS A 171 -4.63 -10.58 5.03
N GLU A 172 -3.51 -10.18 5.64
CA GLU A 172 -2.92 -10.86 6.79
C GLU A 172 -3.64 -10.50 8.10
N ARG A 173 -4.48 -9.46 8.09
CA ARG A 173 -5.19 -8.93 9.27
C ARG A 173 -6.64 -9.38 9.36
N VAL A 174 -7.23 -9.81 8.25
CA VAL A 174 -8.67 -10.12 8.13
C VAL A 174 -8.88 -11.44 7.41
N ASN A 175 -9.98 -12.12 7.71
CA ASN A 175 -10.32 -13.41 7.11
C ASN A 175 -11.14 -13.26 5.82
N THR A 176 -11.84 -12.15 5.66
CA THR A 176 -12.77 -11.90 4.55
C THR A 176 -12.58 -10.47 4.05
N LEU A 177 -12.69 -10.29 2.74
CA LEU A 177 -12.87 -8.99 2.11
C LEU A 177 -14.32 -8.89 1.62
N HIS A 178 -15.00 -7.82 2.02
CA HIS A 178 -16.32 -7.49 1.48
C HIS A 178 -16.14 -6.69 0.19
N LEU A 179 -16.70 -7.17 -0.91
CA LEU A 179 -16.70 -6.47 -2.19
C LEU A 179 -17.90 -5.52 -2.23
N VAL A 180 -17.64 -4.24 -2.49
CA VAL A 180 -18.66 -3.19 -2.43
C VAL A 180 -18.84 -2.53 -3.79
N SER A 181 -20.09 -2.43 -4.24
CA SER A 181 -20.50 -1.65 -5.42
C SER A 181 -21.51 -0.60 -5.00
N GLY A 182 -21.16 0.68 -5.18
CA GLY A 182 -21.99 1.78 -4.68
C GLY A 182 -22.14 1.73 -3.16
N THR A 183 -23.35 1.45 -2.68
CA THR A 183 -23.69 1.35 -1.25
C THR A 183 -23.95 -0.08 -0.78
N GLU A 184 -23.77 -1.08 -1.66
CA GLU A 184 -24.14 -2.46 -1.40
C GLU A 184 -22.90 -3.36 -1.33
N VAL A 185 -22.90 -4.29 -0.38
CA VAL A 185 -21.98 -5.43 -0.40
C VAL A 185 -22.51 -6.41 -1.43
N VAL A 186 -21.76 -6.60 -2.51
CA VAL A 186 -22.17 -7.45 -3.64
C VAL A 186 -21.59 -8.85 -3.55
N ASP A 187 -20.52 -9.04 -2.79
CA ASP A 187 -19.89 -10.35 -2.59
C ASP A 187 -18.94 -10.33 -1.38
N GLU A 188 -18.49 -11.51 -0.96
CA GLU A 188 -17.48 -11.72 0.06
C GLU A 188 -16.45 -12.74 -0.41
N VAL A 189 -15.17 -12.39 -0.34
CA VAL A 189 -14.07 -13.28 -0.72
C VAL A 189 -13.17 -13.57 0.46
N THR A 190 -12.82 -14.85 0.63
CA THR A 190 -11.95 -15.31 1.72
C THR A 190 -10.50 -14.93 1.42
N THR A 191 -9.76 -14.47 2.44
CA THR A 191 -8.31 -14.28 2.34
C THR A 191 -7.61 -15.60 2.66
N TYR A 192 -6.33 -15.74 2.30
CA TYR A 192 -5.54 -16.90 2.73
C TYR A 192 -5.56 -17.09 4.26
N ARG A 193 -5.63 -16.02 5.05
CA ARG A 193 -5.82 -16.11 6.50
C ARG A 193 -7.16 -16.73 6.86
N GLY A 194 -8.23 -16.33 6.18
CA GLY A 194 -9.56 -16.91 6.35
C GLY A 194 -9.64 -18.38 5.96
N GLU A 195 -8.80 -18.81 5.01
CA GLU A 195 -8.61 -20.23 4.65
C GLU A 195 -7.74 -21.00 5.66
N GLY A 196 -7.26 -20.35 6.72
CA GLY A 196 -6.44 -20.97 7.76
C GLY A 196 -4.94 -21.01 7.45
N HIS A 197 -4.48 -20.29 6.42
CA HIS A 197 -3.07 -20.20 6.07
C HIS A 197 -2.36 -19.04 6.76
N ALA A 198 -1.11 -19.29 7.16
CA ALA A 198 -0.17 -18.31 7.68
C ALA A 198 1.18 -18.54 6.98
N PHE A 199 1.41 -17.82 5.88
CA PHE A 199 2.57 -18.03 5.00
C PHE A 199 3.83 -17.27 5.43
N LEU A 200 3.77 -16.49 6.53
CA LEU A 200 4.86 -15.70 7.12
C LEU A 200 4.69 -15.58 8.63
#